data_AF-A0A2P8VUT4-F1
#
_entry.id   AF-A0A2P8VUT4-F1
#
_cell.length_a   1.000
_cell.length_b   1.000
_cell.length_c   1.000
_cell.angle_alpha   90.00
_cell.angle_beta   90.00
_cell.angle_gamma   90.00
#
_symmetry.space_group_name_H-M   'P 1'
#
loop_
_entity.id
_entity.type
_entity.pdbx_description
1 polymer ?
#
loop_
_entity_poly.entity_id
_entity_poly.type
_entity_poly.pdbx_seq_one_letter_code
_entity_poly.pdbx_strand_id
1 'polypeptide(L)'
;VSLLSLTEGVLQEEIDNRPWPAVERWLINREDQVVQVRKEVRDRLESPRAEHQFWEIDVRPVRKNSGYELQLVATWHGPSASAEGYYQEKICQLEPVERQDPADPASFTAPASEPTVWSKFDCDLAILRKAGPTS
;
A
#
# COMPACT_ATOMS: atom_id res chain seq x y z
N VAL A 1 -3.44 14.31 -9.43
CA VAL A 1 -3.03 12.99 -8.89
C VAL A 1 -4.29 12.20 -8.53
N SER A 2 -4.32 10.88 -8.74
CA SER A 2 -5.51 10.06 -8.41
C SER A 2 -5.53 9.67 -6.92
N LEU A 3 -6.70 9.29 -6.39
CA LEU A 3 -6.83 8.84 -5.00
C LEU A 3 -5.91 7.65 -4.70
N LEU A 4 -5.91 6.63 -5.57
CA LEU A 4 -5.06 5.44 -5.40
C LEU A 4 -3.57 5.73 -5.59
N SER A 5 -3.20 6.75 -6.38
CA SER A 5 -1.81 7.21 -6.46
C SER A 5 -1.35 7.91 -5.18
N LEU A 6 -2.24 8.63 -4.50
CA LEU A 6 -1.94 9.20 -3.17
C LEU A 6 -1.83 8.09 -2.12
N THR A 7 -2.74 7.12 -2.14
CA THR A 7 -2.68 5.95 -1.25
C THR A 7 -1.37 5.18 -1.41
N GLU A 8 -0.96 4.91 -2.65
CA GLU A 8 0.36 4.31 -2.95
C GLU A 8 1.50 5.14 -2.35
N GLY A 9 1.51 6.46 -2.54
CA GLY A 9 2.57 7.31 -2.01
C GLY A 9 2.65 7.27 -0.48
N VAL A 10 1.51 7.29 0.20
CA VAL A 10 1.46 7.12 1.66
C VAL A 10 1.98 5.74 2.08
N LEU A 11 1.56 4.68 1.39
CA LEU A 11 2.07 3.33 1.67
C LEU A 11 3.57 3.21 1.40
N GLN A 12 4.11 3.82 0.35
CA GLN A 12 5.55 3.87 0.10
C GLN A 12 6.31 4.44 1.30
N GLU A 13 5.81 5.51 1.92
CA GLU A 13 6.45 6.11 3.09
C GLU A 13 6.39 5.23 4.35
N GLU A 14 5.29 4.48 4.52
CA GLU A 14 5.07 3.63 5.71
C GLU A 14 5.78 2.28 5.61
N ILE A 15 5.75 1.63 4.44
CA ILE A 15 6.13 0.22 4.28
C ILE A 15 7.24 -0.02 3.26
N ASP A 16 7.58 0.91 2.36
CA ASP A 16 8.74 0.71 1.49
C ASP A 16 10.04 0.94 2.26
N ASN A 17 11.08 0.19 1.91
CA ASN A 17 12.40 0.35 2.48
C ASN A 17 12.39 0.33 4.04
N ARG A 18 11.60 -0.58 4.62
CA ARG A 18 11.54 -0.83 6.07
C ARG A 18 12.04 -2.24 6.38
N PRO A 19 12.53 -2.51 7.60
CA PRO A 19 12.84 -3.88 8.01
C PRO A 19 11.59 -4.76 7.91
N TRP A 20 11.73 -5.97 7.35
CA TRP A 20 10.59 -6.86 7.10
C TRP A 20 9.70 -7.11 8.34
N PRO A 21 10.26 -7.36 9.55
CA PRO A 21 9.43 -7.54 10.75
C PRO A 21 8.57 -6.33 11.12
N ALA A 22 9.01 -5.11 10.77
CA ALA A 22 8.23 -3.90 10.99
C ALA A 22 7.02 -3.85 10.04
N VAL A 23 7.23 -4.23 8.77
CA VAL A 23 6.16 -4.32 7.76
C VAL A 23 5.18 -5.44 8.08
N GLU A 24 5.64 -6.60 8.56
CA GLU A 24 4.74 -7.66 9.01
C GLU A 24 3.84 -7.20 10.15
N ARG A 25 4.39 -6.44 11.10
CA ARG A 25 3.59 -5.86 12.19
C ARG A 25 2.61 -4.80 11.68
N TRP A 26 2.99 -4.03 10.67
CA TRP A 26 2.08 -3.11 9.98
C TRP A 26 0.90 -3.87 9.36
N LEU A 27 1.17 -4.98 8.66
CA LEU A 27 0.15 -5.84 8.04
C LEU A 27 -0.77 -6.53 9.05
N ILE A 28 -0.25 -6.88 10.24
CA ILE A 28 -1.06 -7.46 11.33
C ILE A 28 -2.03 -6.40 11.88
N ASN A 29 -1.58 -5.15 12.06
CA ASN A 29 -2.39 -4.05 12.60
C ASN A 29 -3.11 -3.25 11.51
N ARG A 30 -3.34 -3.85 10.34
CA ARG A 30 -3.73 -3.16 9.11
C ARG A 30 -4.98 -2.30 9.26
N GLU A 31 -5.98 -2.74 9.99
CA GLU A 31 -7.25 -2.00 10.10
C GLU A 31 -7.03 -0.59 10.66
N ASP A 32 -6.23 -0.47 11.73
CA ASP A 32 -5.87 0.82 12.30
C ASP A 32 -4.95 1.63 11.36
N GLN A 33 -4.00 0.96 10.69
CA GLN A 33 -3.10 1.62 9.75
C GLN A 33 -3.88 2.20 8.56
N VAL A 34 -4.83 1.45 8.00
CA VAL A 34 -5.65 1.90 6.87
C VAL A 34 -6.50 3.11 7.26
N VAL A 35 -6.97 3.21 8.51
CA VAL A 35 -7.64 4.43 9.00
C VAL A 35 -6.69 5.63 8.96
N GLN A 36 -5.43 5.47 9.35
CA GLN A 36 -4.44 6.55 9.26
C GLN A 36 -4.10 6.89 7.82
N VAL A 37 -3.87 5.89 6.96
CA VAL A 37 -3.65 6.08 5.52
C VAL A 37 -4.81 6.85 4.89
N ARG A 38 -6.07 6.49 5.18
CA ARG A 38 -7.26 7.21 4.70
C ARG A 38 -7.28 8.67 5.14
N LYS A 39 -6.86 8.95 6.37
CA LYS A 39 -6.78 10.31 6.91
C LYS A 39 -5.70 11.10 6.19
N GLU A 40 -4.51 10.54 6.06
CA GLU A 40 -3.38 11.23 5.45
C GLU A 40 -3.58 11.47 3.95
N VAL A 41 -4.13 10.50 3.22
CA VAL A 41 -4.54 10.69 1.82
C VAL A 41 -5.54 11.83 1.69
N ARG A 42 -6.49 11.94 2.62
CA ARG A 42 -7.48 13.02 2.63
C ARG A 42 -6.85 14.38 2.91
N ASP A 43 -5.90 14.45 3.83
CA ASP A 43 -5.17 15.67 4.16
C ASP A 43 -4.28 16.14 2.99
N ARG A 44 -3.73 15.20 2.20
CA ARG A 44 -2.93 15.49 0.99
C ARG A 44 -3.75 15.89 -0.23
N LEU A 45 -5.08 15.73 -0.21
CA LEU A 45 -5.94 16.19 -1.30
C LEU A 45 -6.07 17.72 -1.23
N GLU A 46 -5.33 18.42 -2.11
CA GLU A 46 -5.22 19.89 -2.18
C GLU A 46 -6.54 20.64 -2.37
N SER A 47 -7.65 19.95 -2.59
CA SER A 47 -8.99 20.54 -2.54
C SER A 47 -10.00 19.53 -2.03
N PRO A 48 -10.80 19.86 -1.00
CA PRO A 48 -11.93 19.04 -0.61
C PRO A 48 -13.01 19.17 -1.69
N ARG A 49 -12.90 18.37 -2.75
CA ARG A 49 -14.06 18.12 -3.61
C ARG A 49 -15.12 17.48 -2.71
N ALA A 50 -16.34 17.97 -2.78
CA ALA A 50 -17.48 17.38 -2.06
C ALA A 50 -17.60 15.87 -2.33
N GLU A 51 -17.08 15.40 -3.45
CA GLU A 51 -17.02 14.00 -3.85
C GLU A 51 -16.08 13.14 -3.00
N HIS A 52 -15.03 13.70 -2.39
CA HIS A 52 -14.03 12.91 -1.64
C HIS A 52 -14.63 12.15 -0.45
N GLN A 53 -15.69 12.68 0.17
CA GLN A 53 -16.38 12.01 1.27
C GLN A 53 -17.09 10.71 0.86
N PHE A 54 -17.36 10.56 -0.44
CA PHE A 54 -18.05 9.39 -0.99
C PHE A 54 -17.08 8.29 -1.44
N TRP A 55 -15.77 8.54 -1.40
CA TRP A 55 -14.77 7.53 -1.70
C TRP A 55 -14.34 6.83 -0.42
N GLU A 56 -14.45 5.50 -0.41
CA GLU A 56 -13.84 4.64 0.60
C GLU A 56 -12.59 3.98 0.02
N ILE A 57 -11.48 4.05 0.74
CA ILE A 57 -10.21 3.38 0.38
C ILE A 57 -10.05 2.13 1.22
N ASP A 58 -9.75 1.00 0.61
CA ASP A 58 -9.39 -0.24 1.29
C ASP A 58 -8.03 -0.74 0.80
N VAL A 59 -7.31 -1.45 1.67
CA VAL A 59 -6.02 -2.08 1.36
C VAL A 59 -6.14 -3.54 1.76
N ARG A 60 -6.14 -4.43 0.78
CA ARG A 60 -6.41 -5.86 0.97
C ARG A 60 -5.14 -6.66 0.68
N PRO A 61 -4.48 -7.19 1.72
CA PRO A 61 -3.31 -8.04 1.52
C PRO A 61 -3.73 -9.45 1.12
N VAL A 62 -3.09 -9.96 0.08
CA VAL A 62 -3.17 -11.35 -0.36
C VAL A 62 -1.77 -11.93 -0.23
N ARG A 63 -1.57 -12.91 0.65
CA ARG A 63 -0.26 -13.56 0.81
C ARG A 63 0.15 -14.26 -0.49
N LYS A 64 1.38 -14.05 -0.95
CA LYS A 64 1.99 -14.67 -2.14
C LYS A 64 3.38 -15.17 -1.79
N ASN A 65 3.70 -16.45 -2.01
CA ASN A 65 5.04 -17.01 -1.78
C ASN A 65 5.74 -16.44 -0.52
N SER A 66 6.76 -15.60 -0.70
CA SER A 66 7.54 -14.93 0.35
C SER A 66 7.03 -13.56 0.80
N GLY A 67 6.02 -12.98 0.14
CA GLY A 67 5.51 -11.63 0.40
C GLY A 67 3.99 -11.51 0.29
N TYR A 68 3.54 -10.34 -0.17
CA TYR A 68 2.13 -10.00 -0.29
C TYR A 68 1.85 -9.22 -1.57
N GLU A 69 0.70 -9.49 -2.16
CA GLU A 69 0.06 -8.60 -3.12
C GLU A 69 -0.91 -7.72 -2.33
N LEU A 70 -0.72 -6.40 -2.37
CA LEU A 70 -1.65 -5.44 -1.78
C LEU A 70 -2.58 -4.91 -2.86
N GLN A 71 -3.87 -5.23 -2.73
CA GLN A 71 -4.91 -4.67 -3.58
C GLN A 71 -5.44 -3.38 -2.92
N LEU A 72 -5.17 -2.25 -3.55
CA LEU A 72 -5.68 -0.94 -3.15
C LEU A 72 -7.00 -0.72 -3.90
N VAL A 73 -8.09 -0.58 -3.17
CA VAL A 73 -9.43 -0.42 -3.74
C VAL A 73 -9.98 0.95 -3.33
N ALA A 74 -10.55 1.68 -4.28
CA ALA A 74 -11.31 2.89 -4.01
C ALA A 74 -12.75 2.69 -4.48
N THR A 75 -13.69 2.60 -3.54
CA THR A 75 -15.12 2.37 -3.80
C THR A 75 -15.88 3.68 -3.71
N TRP A 76 -16.74 3.94 -4.69
CA TRP A 76 -17.65 5.08 -4.71
C TRP A 76 -18.99 4.73 -4.05
N HIS A 77 -19.36 5.48 -3.03
CA HIS A 77 -20.64 5.39 -2.32
C HIS A 77 -21.56 6.59 -2.55
N GLY A 78 -21.20 7.45 -3.49
CA GLY A 78 -21.99 8.64 -3.83
C GLY A 78 -23.10 8.32 -4.84
N PRO A 79 -23.93 9.32 -5.17
CA PRO A 79 -24.88 9.19 -6.26
C PRO A 79 -24.17 8.74 -7.54
N SER A 80 -24.73 7.76 -8.25
CA SER A 80 -24.21 7.33 -9.54
C SER A 80 -25.36 7.05 -10.50
N ALA A 81 -25.10 7.20 -11.80
CA ALA A 81 -26.09 6.97 -12.83
C ALA A 81 -26.35 5.47 -13.10
N SER A 82 -25.51 4.57 -12.58
CA SER A 82 -25.59 3.12 -12.77
C SER A 82 -25.86 2.40 -11.45
N ALA A 83 -26.76 1.42 -11.44
CA ALA A 83 -27.04 0.62 -10.25
C ALA A 83 -25.85 -0.26 -9.80
N GLU A 84 -24.85 -0.47 -10.67
CA GLU A 84 -23.75 -1.42 -10.48
C GLU A 84 -22.57 -0.86 -9.67
N GLY A 85 -22.72 0.25 -8.93
CA GLY A 85 -21.60 0.83 -8.17
C GLY A 85 -20.39 1.24 -9.04
N TYR A 86 -19.37 1.81 -8.41
CA TYR A 86 -18.13 2.13 -9.11
C TYR A 86 -16.94 1.94 -8.18
N TYR A 87 -15.90 1.25 -8.65
CA TYR A 87 -14.64 1.16 -7.93
C TYR A 87 -13.43 1.29 -8.86
N GLN A 88 -12.30 1.64 -8.25
CA GLN A 88 -10.98 1.62 -8.86
C GLN A 88 -10.11 0.65 -8.08
N GLU A 89 -9.21 -0.02 -8.77
CA GLU A 89 -8.27 -0.95 -8.17
C GLU A 89 -6.85 -0.66 -8.65
N LYS A 90 -5.89 -0.83 -7.74
CA LYS A 90 -4.46 -0.81 -8.05
C LYS A 90 -3.80 -1.96 -7.30
N ILE A 91 -2.98 -2.73 -8.00
CA ILE A 91 -2.27 -3.88 -7.43
C ILE A 91 -0.83 -3.48 -7.15
N CYS A 92 -0.36 -3.82 -5.97
CA CYS A 92 1.02 -3.57 -5.55
C CYS A 92 1.66 -4.86 -5.03
N GLN A 93 2.95 -5.04 -5.32
CA GLN A 93 3.78 -6.11 -4.79
C GLN A 93 4.57 -5.62 -3.59
N LEU A 94 4.57 -6.41 -2.53
CA LEU A 94 5.31 -6.18 -1.30
C LEU A 94 6.13 -7.42 -0.97
N GLU A 95 7.44 -7.32 -1.16
CA GLU A 95 8.34 -8.47 -1.06
C GLU A 95 9.48 -8.23 -0.07
N PRO A 96 9.91 -9.27 0.66
CA PRO A 96 11.17 -9.23 1.39
C PRO A 96 12.34 -9.30 0.40
N VAL A 97 13.30 -8.39 0.55
CA VAL A 97 14.55 -8.33 -0.20
C VAL A 97 15.72 -8.29 0.75
N GLU A 98 16.72 -9.15 0.53
CA GLU A 98 17.98 -9.07 1.23
C GLU A 98 18.77 -7.87 0.71
N ARG A 99 19.26 -7.03 1.62
CA ARG A 99 20.22 -5.99 1.28
C ARG A 99 21.55 -6.31 1.94
N GLN A 100 22.58 -6.36 1.10
CA GLN A 100 23.95 -6.33 1.58
C GLN A 100 24.29 -4.87 1.85
N ASP A 101 24.50 -4.51 3.11
CA ASP A 101 25.20 -3.27 3.41
C ASP A 101 26.57 -3.32 2.73
N PRO A 102 27.04 -2.22 2.12
CA PRO A 102 28.36 -2.19 1.51
C PRO A 102 29.37 -2.61 2.59
N ALA A 103 30.05 -3.72 2.34
CA ALA A 103 30.99 -4.31 3.27
C ALA A 103 31.99 -3.25 3.71
N ASP A 104 31.93 -2.87 4.99
CA ASP A 104 32.91 -1.98 5.58
C ASP A 104 34.25 -2.75 5.60
N PRO A 105 35.28 -2.34 4.84
CA PRO A 105 36.51 -3.11 4.68
C PRO A 105 37.30 -3.27 5.99
N ALA A 106 36.85 -2.66 7.09
CA ALA A 106 37.40 -2.83 8.44
C ALA A 106 36.86 -4.07 9.19
N SER A 107 35.81 -4.73 8.70
CA SER A 107 35.11 -5.82 9.41
C SER A 107 35.47 -7.21 8.87
N PHE A 108 36.76 -7.54 8.80
CA PHE A 108 37.21 -8.90 8.46
C PHE A 108 37.21 -9.88 9.66
N THR A 109 36.78 -9.44 10.85
CA THR A 109 36.89 -10.24 12.10
C THR A 109 35.56 -10.47 12.82
N ALA A 110 34.44 -9.98 12.30
CA ALA A 110 33.12 -10.25 12.88
C ALA A 110 32.47 -11.48 12.20
N PRO A 111 31.81 -12.39 12.94
CA PRO A 111 30.99 -13.43 12.31
C PRO A 111 29.96 -12.75 11.40
N ALA A 112 29.75 -13.30 10.20
CA ALA A 112 28.79 -12.77 9.24
C ALA A 112 27.44 -12.55 9.93
N SER A 113 27.06 -11.29 10.13
CA SER A 113 25.72 -10.92 10.57
C SER A 113 24.73 -11.43 9.53
N GLU A 114 23.63 -12.07 9.97
CA GLU A 114 22.57 -12.51 9.08
C GLU A 114 22.13 -11.34 8.17
N PRO A 115 21.85 -11.59 6.88
CA PRO A 115 21.43 -10.53 5.99
C PRO A 115 20.16 -9.88 6.54
N THR A 116 20.18 -8.56 6.69
CA THR A 116 18.98 -7.84 7.11
C THR A 116 18.00 -7.85 5.94
N VAL A 117 16.81 -8.39 6.19
CA VAL A 117 15.73 -8.45 5.20
C VAL A 117 14.89 -7.18 5.30
N TRP A 118 14.75 -6.50 4.17
CA TRP A 118 13.97 -5.27 4.05
C TRP A 118 12.77 -5.48 3.14
N SER A 119 11.79 -4.60 3.18
CA SER A 119 10.71 -4.57 2.21
C SER A 119 11.11 -3.84 0.94
N LYS A 120 10.52 -4.30 -0.17
CA LYS A 120 10.39 -3.57 -1.43
C LYS A 120 8.90 -3.50 -1.77
N PHE A 121 8.40 -2.28 -1.96
CA PHE A 121 7.01 -2.02 -2.33
C PHE A 121 6.94 -1.34 -3.71
N ASP A 122 6.26 -1.97 -4.66
CA ASP A 122 6.13 -1.50 -6.04
C ASP A 122 4.70 -1.72 -6.53
N CYS A 123 4.16 -0.83 -7.35
CA CYS A 123 2.80 -0.98 -7.86
C CYS A 123 2.73 -0.93 -9.37
N ASP A 124 1.91 -1.82 -9.94
CA ASP A 124 1.53 -1.75 -11.34
C ASP A 124 0.70 -0.49 -11.61
N LEU A 125 0.62 -0.05 -12.87
CA LEU A 125 -0.29 1.03 -13.26
C LEU A 125 -1.73 0.66 -12.88
N ALA A 126 -2.47 1.62 -12.31
CA ALA A 126 -3.86 1.40 -11.88
C ALA A 126 -4.72 0.85 -13.03
N ILE A 127 -5.35 -0.30 -12.82
CA ILE A 127 -6.26 -0.89 -13.80
C ILE A 127 -7.62 -0.21 -13.61
N LEU A 128 -8.02 0.56 -14.60
CA LEU A 128 -9.23 1.38 -14.53
C LEU A 128 -10.49 0.52 -14.74
N ARG A 129 -11.45 0.69 -13.80
CA ARG A 129 -12.91 0.52 -13.94
C ARG A 129 -13.44 -0.88 -14.21
N LYS A 130 -14.16 -1.41 -13.21
CA LYS A 130 -15.25 -2.35 -13.44
C LYS A 130 -16.52 -1.79 -12.84
N ALA A 131 -17.61 -1.81 -13.61
CA ALA A 131 -18.94 -1.79 -13.04
C ALA A 131 -19.12 -3.14 -12.34
N GLY A 132 -19.58 -3.14 -11.09
CA GLY A 132 -19.68 -4.37 -10.33
C GLY A 132 -20.43 -4.13 -9.02
N PRO A 133 -21.46 -4.94 -8.72
CA PRO A 133 -22.46 -4.64 -7.70
C PRO A 133 -21.81 -4.29 -6.36
N THR A 134 -22.28 -3.20 -5.74
CA THR A 134 -22.01 -2.93 -4.32
C THR A 134 -22.67 -4.05 -3.53
N SER A 135 -21.86 -4.98 -3.03
CA SER A 135 -22.34 -6.12 -2.26
C SER A 135 -22.82 -5.73 -0.87
#